data_AF-A0A2T6AGD4-F1
#
_entry.id   AF-A0A2T6AGD4-F1
#
_cell.length_a   1.000
_cell.length_b   1.000
_cell.length_c   1.000
_cell.angle_alpha   90.00
_cell.angle_beta   90.00
_cell.angle_gamma   90.00
#
_symmetry.space_group_name_H-M   'P 1'
#
loop_
_entity.id
_entity.type
_entity.pdbx_description
1 polymer ?
#
loop_
_entity_poly.entity_id
_entity_poly.type
_entity_poly.pdbx_seq_one_letter_code
_entity_poly.pdbx_strand_id
1 'polypeptide(L)'
;MKKITFTGLTLIFCTLFLTSCSKDSLQDDVTAYDQVVTEKVEYQYNTIEVEILDELNLYRKALGLNQLRPLAELSIESEDHNMYMIEEGVVSHDNFSLRASELMNKVGAKAVAENVGFGYKTSGAVVNAWLKSKGHRENVEGGYTHFGISVRQDENGKNYFTNIFIKK
;
A
#
# COMPACT_ATOMS: atom_id res chain seq x y z
N MET A 1 0.59 87.25 -9.65
CA MET A 1 0.00 87.26 -11.00
C MET A 1 1.11 87.23 -12.04
N LYS A 2 0.96 86.39 -13.07
CA LYS A 2 1.73 86.26 -14.33
C LYS A 2 3.16 85.70 -14.20
N LYS A 3 3.36 84.47 -14.70
CA LYS A 3 3.81 84.03 -16.06
C LYS A 3 5.31 84.38 -16.24
N ILE A 4 6.22 83.52 -16.72
CA ILE A 4 6.26 82.87 -18.05
C ILE A 4 7.33 81.75 -18.01
N THR A 5 7.08 80.75 -18.84
CA THR A 5 7.85 79.59 -19.29
C THR A 5 9.26 79.85 -19.85
N PHE A 6 10.10 78.81 -19.89
CA PHE A 6 10.69 78.19 -21.11
C PHE A 6 12.19 77.87 -20.98
N THR A 7 12.54 76.59 -21.04
CA THR A 7 13.81 76.01 -21.56
C THR A 7 13.79 74.53 -21.17
N GLY A 8 14.19 73.56 -21.98
CA GLY A 8 14.76 73.52 -23.31
C GLY A 8 14.90 72.03 -23.65
N LEU A 9 14.70 71.73 -24.92
CA LEU A 9 14.83 70.41 -25.53
C LEU A 9 16.26 69.87 -25.32
N THR A 10 16.44 68.64 -24.81
CA THR A 10 17.64 67.85 -25.14
C THR A 10 17.33 66.35 -25.12
N LEU A 11 17.55 65.75 -26.28
CA LEU A 11 17.50 64.32 -26.59
C LEU A 11 18.67 63.62 -25.87
N ILE A 12 18.42 62.61 -25.04
CA ILE A 12 19.45 61.63 -24.66
C ILE A 12 18.88 60.22 -24.78
N PHE A 13 19.39 59.52 -25.78
CA PHE A 13 19.24 58.10 -26.07
C PHE A 13 20.27 57.36 -25.23
N CYS A 14 19.83 56.43 -24.35
CA CYS A 14 20.59 55.44 -23.57
C CYS A 14 19.73 55.09 -22.35
N THR A 15 19.46 53.86 -21.93
CA THR A 15 20.21 52.61 -22.03
C THR A 15 19.27 51.44 -21.77
N LEU A 16 19.59 50.31 -22.41
CA LEU A 16 19.15 48.96 -22.11
C LEU A 16 19.07 48.69 -20.60
N PHE A 17 17.90 48.28 -20.10
CA PHE A 17 17.84 47.50 -18.87
C PHE A 17 17.49 46.06 -19.22
N LEU A 18 18.53 45.25 -19.03
CA LEU A 18 18.64 43.84 -19.27
C LEU A 18 17.70 43.09 -18.32
N THR A 19 17.03 42.08 -18.88
CA THR A 19 16.37 41.01 -18.14
C THR A 19 17.39 40.32 -17.23
N SER A 20 17.29 40.52 -15.93
CA SER A 20 18.09 39.77 -14.96
C SER A 20 17.26 38.59 -14.44
N CYS A 21 17.35 37.47 -15.17
CA CYS A 21 17.12 36.16 -14.57
C CYS A 21 18.23 35.93 -13.56
N SER A 22 17.88 35.77 -12.28
CA SER A 22 18.83 35.27 -11.29
C SER A 22 19.22 33.85 -11.71
N LYS A 23 20.46 33.71 -12.18
CA LYS A 23 21.16 32.43 -12.22
C LYS A 23 21.47 32.07 -10.78
N ASP A 24 20.97 30.94 -10.31
CA ASP A 24 21.73 30.18 -9.33
C ASP A 24 22.30 28.94 -10.03
N SER A 25 23.58 28.76 -9.79
CA SER A 25 24.52 27.96 -10.56
C SER A 25 24.28 26.47 -10.43
N LEU A 26 24.26 25.79 -11.57
CA LEU A 26 24.61 24.38 -11.68
C LEU A 26 26.13 24.25 -11.43
N GLN A 27 26.51 23.38 -10.51
CA GLN A 27 27.72 22.59 -10.66
C GLN A 27 27.34 21.13 -10.43
N ASP A 28 27.39 20.39 -11.54
CA ASP A 28 27.29 18.94 -11.64
C ASP A 28 28.17 18.24 -10.60
N ASP A 29 27.67 17.13 -10.07
CA ASP A 29 28.45 15.90 -10.22
C ASP A 29 27.54 14.71 -10.55
N VAL A 30 27.99 13.97 -11.55
CA VAL A 30 27.26 12.94 -12.30
C VAL A 30 27.22 11.64 -11.51
N THR A 31 26.03 11.09 -11.26
CA THR A 31 25.79 9.65 -11.46
C THR A 31 24.37 9.45 -11.96
N ALA A 32 24.25 9.20 -13.26
CA ALA A 32 23.05 8.61 -13.83
C ALA A 32 22.93 7.17 -13.29
N TYR A 33 22.07 6.99 -12.28
CA TYR A 33 21.46 5.70 -11.96
C TYR A 33 19.96 5.91 -11.82
N ASP A 34 19.27 5.58 -12.91
CA ASP A 34 17.94 5.00 -12.95
C ASP A 34 16.89 5.61 -12.01
N GLN A 35 16.34 6.75 -12.40
CA GLN A 35 15.09 7.26 -11.83
C GLN A 35 13.91 6.46 -12.41
N VAL A 36 13.79 5.18 -12.06
CA VAL A 36 12.48 4.52 -12.08
C VAL A 36 11.76 5.01 -10.83
N VAL A 37 10.91 6.01 -10.98
CA VAL A 37 9.93 6.36 -9.97
C VAL A 37 8.95 5.20 -9.89
N THR A 38 9.27 4.18 -9.08
CA THR A 38 8.29 3.17 -8.68
C THR A 38 7.25 3.88 -7.84
N GLU A 39 6.07 4.08 -8.43
CA GLU A 39 4.88 4.51 -7.72
C GLU A 39 4.69 3.58 -6.51
N LYS A 40 4.61 4.18 -5.32
CA LYS A 40 4.40 3.44 -4.08
C LYS A 40 2.98 2.89 -4.11
N VAL A 41 2.84 1.57 -4.20
CA VAL A 41 1.55 0.90 -4.14
C VAL A 41 0.93 1.16 -2.76
N GLU A 42 -0.25 1.76 -2.72
CA GLU A 42 -1.00 2.04 -1.49
C GLU A 42 -2.32 1.24 -1.47
N TYR A 43 -2.67 0.71 -0.30
CA TYR A 43 -3.94 0.01 -0.05
C TYR A 43 -4.66 0.71 1.09
N GLN A 44 -5.95 1.02 0.90
CA GLN A 44 -6.77 1.73 1.88
C GLN A 44 -7.48 0.71 2.79
N TYR A 45 -6.97 0.58 4.01
CA TYR A 45 -7.52 -0.38 4.98
C TYR A 45 -8.80 0.13 5.63
N ASN A 46 -9.80 -0.75 5.75
CA ASN A 46 -10.96 -0.50 6.59
C ASN A 46 -10.69 -0.86 8.07
N THR A 47 -11.60 -0.48 8.96
CA THR A 47 -11.45 -0.71 10.41
C THR A 47 -11.25 -2.19 10.75
N ILE A 48 -12.01 -3.11 10.14
CA ILE A 48 -11.90 -4.55 10.43
C ILE A 48 -10.53 -5.08 10.01
N GLU A 49 -10.01 -4.65 8.86
CA GLU A 49 -8.70 -5.05 8.35
C GLU A 49 -7.55 -4.58 9.26
N VAL A 50 -7.62 -3.34 9.76
CA VAL A 50 -6.64 -2.80 10.72
C VAL A 50 -6.69 -3.59 12.04
N GLU A 51 -7.88 -3.82 12.57
CA GLU A 51 -8.06 -4.58 13.82
C GLU A 51 -7.56 -6.03 13.69
N ILE A 52 -7.78 -6.70 12.55
CA ILE A 52 -7.25 -8.06 12.30
C ILE A 52 -5.73 -8.07 12.42
N LEU A 53 -5.02 -7.08 11.84
CA LEU A 53 -3.57 -7.00 11.98
C LEU A 53 -3.16 -6.88 13.45
N ASP A 54 -3.80 -5.95 14.17
CA ASP A 54 -3.46 -5.67 15.55
C ASP A 54 -3.68 -6.89 16.45
N GLU A 55 -4.81 -7.59 16.28
CA GLU A 55 -5.14 -8.81 17.01
C GLU A 55 -4.16 -9.96 16.70
N LEU A 56 -3.83 -10.18 15.43
CA LEU A 56 -2.85 -11.20 15.03
C LEU A 56 -1.45 -10.88 15.57
N ASN A 57 -1.04 -9.61 15.52
CA ASN A 57 0.26 -9.19 16.05
C ASN A 57 0.31 -9.23 17.58
N LEU A 58 -0.79 -8.94 18.27
CA LEU A 58 -0.91 -9.12 19.72
C LEU A 58 -0.75 -10.60 20.09
N TYR A 59 -1.44 -11.49 19.38
CA TYR A 59 -1.33 -12.93 19.56
C TYR A 59 0.11 -13.43 19.30
N ARG A 60 0.70 -13.05 18.16
CA ARG A 60 2.09 -13.43 17.81
C ARG A 60 3.09 -12.94 18.84
N LYS A 61 2.94 -11.71 19.33
CA LYS A 61 3.79 -11.14 20.39
C LYS A 61 3.70 -11.96 21.68
N ALA A 62 2.52 -12.42 22.08
CA ALA A 62 2.34 -13.25 23.26
C ALA A 62 3.08 -14.60 23.17
N LEU A 63 3.33 -15.10 21.96
CA LEU A 63 4.11 -16.31 21.68
C LEU A 63 5.61 -16.04 21.45
N GLY A 64 6.05 -14.78 21.53
CA GLY A 64 7.44 -14.40 21.22
C GLY A 64 7.78 -14.41 19.72
N LEU A 65 6.77 -14.41 18.85
CA LEU A 65 6.95 -14.35 17.40
C LEU A 65 7.10 -12.90 16.92
N ASN A 66 7.78 -12.72 15.79
CA ASN A 66 7.92 -11.41 15.14
C ASN A 66 6.55 -10.88 14.69
N GLN A 67 6.34 -9.57 14.81
CA GLN A 67 5.16 -8.92 14.25
C GLN A 67 5.19 -8.96 12.71
N LEU A 68 4.02 -9.16 12.12
CA LEU A 68 3.78 -9.06 10.69
C LEU A 68 3.71 -7.59 10.30
N ARG A 69 4.35 -7.25 9.18
CA ARG A 69 4.28 -5.92 8.57
C ARG A 69 3.30 -5.92 7.40
N PRO A 70 2.41 -4.92 7.27
CA PRO A 70 1.54 -4.82 6.11
C PRO A 70 2.37 -4.59 4.85
N LEU A 71 1.95 -5.23 3.76
CA LEU A 71 2.49 -5.00 2.42
C LEU A 71 1.31 -4.88 1.44
N ALA A 72 1.16 -3.71 0.81
CA ALA A 72 -0.04 -3.33 0.07
C ALA A 72 -0.37 -4.32 -1.07
N GLU A 73 0.65 -4.81 -1.76
CA GLU A 73 0.55 -5.79 -2.85
C GLU A 73 -0.16 -7.08 -2.41
N LEU A 74 -0.01 -7.49 -1.14
CA LEU A 74 -0.66 -8.70 -0.61
C LEU A 74 -2.13 -8.43 -0.30
N SER A 75 -2.47 -7.21 0.11
CA SER A 75 -3.86 -6.81 0.38
C SER A 75 -4.64 -6.62 -0.92
N ILE A 76 -3.99 -6.11 -1.98
CA ILE A 76 -4.54 -6.08 -3.33
C ILE A 76 -4.83 -7.50 -3.82
N GLU A 77 -3.86 -8.41 -3.72
CA GLU A 77 -4.05 -9.81 -4.09
C GLU A 77 -5.14 -10.51 -3.24
N SER A 78 -5.24 -10.13 -1.96
CA SER A 78 -6.30 -10.62 -1.08
C SER A 78 -7.69 -10.08 -1.48
N GLU A 79 -7.76 -8.84 -1.96
CA GLU A 79 -8.98 -8.23 -2.48
C GLU A 79 -9.42 -8.90 -3.77
N ASP A 80 -8.49 -9.12 -4.70
CA ASP A 80 -8.77 -9.82 -5.95
C ASP A 80 -9.38 -11.21 -5.70
N HIS A 81 -8.83 -11.97 -4.73
CA HIS A 81 -9.40 -13.27 -4.35
C HIS A 81 -10.76 -13.16 -3.65
N ASN A 82 -10.98 -12.15 -2.82
CA ASN A 82 -12.31 -11.91 -2.24
C ASN A 82 -13.35 -11.61 -3.32
N MET A 83 -13.00 -10.79 -4.31
CA MET A 83 -13.90 -10.48 -5.43
C MET A 83 -14.22 -11.72 -6.25
N TYR A 84 -13.23 -12.58 -6.50
CA TYR A 84 -13.45 -13.88 -7.11
C TYR A 84 -14.41 -14.77 -6.31
N MET A 85 -14.21 -14.92 -5.00
CA MET A 85 -15.11 -15.73 -4.15
C MET A 85 -16.54 -15.15 -4.09
N ILE A 86 -16.69 -13.83 -4.17
CA ILE A 86 -17.99 -13.15 -4.24
C ILE A 86 -18.66 -13.46 -5.57
N GLU A 87 -17.94 -13.37 -6.69
CA GLU A 87 -18.46 -13.65 -8.03
C GLU A 87 -18.91 -15.12 -8.17
N GLU A 88 -18.11 -16.05 -7.67
CA GLU A 88 -18.44 -17.49 -7.67
C GLU A 88 -19.47 -17.87 -6.60
N GLY A 89 -19.70 -17.00 -5.60
CA GLY A 89 -20.57 -17.26 -4.46
C GLY A 89 -20.09 -18.41 -3.57
N VAL A 90 -18.81 -18.77 -3.62
CA VAL A 90 -18.21 -19.90 -2.92
C VAL A 90 -16.89 -19.49 -2.28
N VAL A 91 -16.71 -19.88 -1.01
CA VAL A 91 -15.44 -19.69 -0.30
C VAL A 91 -14.47 -20.80 -0.71
N SER A 92 -13.30 -20.43 -1.22
CA SER A 92 -12.32 -21.40 -1.69
C SER A 92 -10.88 -20.89 -1.57
N HIS A 93 -9.93 -21.80 -1.80
CA HIS A 93 -8.52 -21.50 -2.00
C HIS A 93 -8.14 -21.61 -3.49
N ASP A 94 -9.11 -21.50 -4.40
CA ASP A 94 -8.87 -21.67 -5.84
C ASP A 94 -7.80 -20.71 -6.31
N ASN A 95 -6.98 -21.14 -7.27
CA ASN A 95 -5.87 -20.37 -7.82
C ASN A 95 -4.75 -19.99 -6.83
N PHE A 96 -4.73 -20.53 -5.60
CA PHE A 96 -3.69 -20.23 -4.62
C PHE A 96 -2.26 -20.45 -5.14
N SER A 97 -2.01 -21.54 -5.87
CA SER A 97 -0.67 -21.80 -6.43
C SER A 97 -0.23 -20.73 -7.43
N LEU A 98 -1.16 -20.18 -8.21
CA LEU A 98 -0.88 -19.08 -9.14
C LEU A 98 -0.57 -17.80 -8.35
N ARG A 99 -1.46 -17.40 -7.42
CA ARG A 99 -1.25 -16.23 -6.55
C ARG A 99 0.08 -16.29 -5.81
N ALA A 100 0.41 -17.45 -5.23
CA ALA A 100 1.66 -17.67 -4.54
C ALA A 100 2.86 -17.46 -5.47
N SER A 101 2.84 -18.03 -6.68
CA SER A 101 3.90 -17.83 -7.67
C SER A 101 4.03 -16.36 -8.09
N GLU A 102 2.93 -15.65 -8.23
CA GLU A 102 2.94 -14.23 -8.58
C GLU A 102 3.55 -13.38 -7.47
N LEU A 103 3.21 -13.64 -6.20
CA LEU A 103 3.81 -12.95 -5.06
C LEU A 103 5.30 -13.27 -4.91
N MET A 104 5.73 -14.50 -5.21
CA MET A 104 7.15 -14.85 -5.26
C MET A 104 7.89 -13.99 -6.30
N ASN A 105 7.29 -13.78 -7.47
CA ASN A 105 7.89 -13.00 -8.56
C ASN A 105 7.83 -11.48 -8.33
N LYS A 106 6.65 -10.96 -7.94
CA LYS A 106 6.38 -9.52 -7.81
C LYS A 106 7.10 -8.91 -6.61
N VAL A 107 7.08 -9.59 -5.47
CA VAL A 107 7.56 -9.01 -4.20
C VAL A 107 8.72 -9.79 -3.57
N GLY A 108 9.25 -10.81 -4.25
CA GLY A 108 10.37 -11.61 -3.76
C GLY A 108 10.03 -12.48 -2.56
N ALA A 109 8.79 -12.96 -2.47
CA ALA A 109 8.40 -13.90 -1.42
C ALA A 109 9.16 -15.23 -1.54
N LYS A 110 9.61 -15.78 -0.42
CA LYS A 110 10.26 -17.10 -0.32
C LYS A 110 9.30 -18.20 0.13
N ALA A 111 8.20 -17.81 0.77
CA ALA A 111 7.10 -18.67 1.19
C ALA A 111 5.82 -17.83 1.25
N VAL A 112 4.69 -18.47 0.96
CA VAL A 112 3.36 -17.85 0.95
C VAL A 112 2.37 -18.78 1.66
N ALA A 113 1.47 -18.22 2.45
CA ALA A 113 0.33 -18.93 3.03
C ALA A 113 -0.93 -18.05 2.99
N GLU A 114 -2.09 -18.69 3.09
CA GLU A 114 -3.40 -18.03 2.98
C GLU A 114 -4.36 -18.58 4.03
N ASN A 115 -5.07 -17.67 4.69
CA ASN A 115 -6.26 -17.98 5.47
C ASN A 115 -7.46 -17.32 4.78
N VAL A 116 -8.56 -18.07 4.64
CA VAL A 116 -9.84 -17.52 4.18
C VAL A 116 -10.88 -17.56 5.30
N GLY A 117 -11.88 -16.69 5.22
CA GLY A 117 -12.98 -16.63 6.18
C GLY A 117 -14.25 -16.10 5.52
N PHE A 118 -15.41 -16.39 6.14
CA PHE A 118 -16.69 -15.98 5.58
C PHE A 118 -17.76 -15.78 6.66
N GLY A 119 -18.59 -14.75 6.49
CA GLY A 119 -19.79 -14.50 7.29
C GLY A 119 -19.55 -13.92 8.70
N TYR A 120 -18.30 -13.74 9.11
CA TYR A 120 -17.96 -13.08 10.38
C TYR A 120 -18.21 -11.58 10.30
N LYS A 121 -18.74 -10.98 11.37
CA LYS A 121 -19.06 -9.55 11.42
C LYS A 121 -17.96 -8.68 12.05
N THR A 122 -17.01 -9.29 12.76
CA THR A 122 -15.96 -8.58 13.48
C THR A 122 -14.60 -9.25 13.26
N SER A 123 -13.54 -8.45 13.39
CA SER A 123 -12.13 -8.85 13.45
C SER A 123 -11.93 -9.99 14.45
N GLY A 124 -12.31 -9.76 15.71
CA GLY A 124 -12.18 -10.77 16.76
C GLY A 124 -12.92 -12.08 16.48
N ALA A 125 -14.04 -12.07 15.76
CA ALA A 125 -14.76 -13.30 15.44
C ALA A 125 -13.99 -14.16 14.42
N VAL A 126 -13.46 -13.55 13.36
CA VAL A 126 -12.68 -14.27 12.33
C VAL A 126 -11.31 -14.68 12.85
N VAL A 127 -10.62 -13.82 13.61
CA VAL A 127 -9.31 -14.15 14.21
C VAL A 127 -9.45 -15.31 15.18
N ASN A 128 -10.45 -15.30 16.07
CA ASN A 128 -10.69 -16.43 16.97
C ASN A 128 -11.02 -17.73 16.22
N ALA A 129 -11.71 -17.65 15.08
CA ALA A 129 -11.99 -18.82 14.26
C ALA A 129 -10.72 -19.38 13.60
N TRP A 130 -9.87 -18.53 13.04
CA TRP A 130 -8.57 -18.93 12.51
C TRP A 130 -7.68 -19.55 13.58
N LEU A 131 -7.59 -18.95 14.78
CA LEU A 131 -6.80 -19.50 15.88
C LEU A 131 -7.33 -20.84 16.42
N LYS A 132 -8.62 -21.15 16.25
CA LYS A 132 -9.19 -22.45 16.62
C LYS A 132 -8.95 -23.54 15.56
N SER A 133 -8.80 -23.16 14.29
CA SER A 133 -8.47 -24.08 13.21
C SER A 133 -6.97 -24.39 13.20
N LYS A 134 -6.59 -25.68 13.21
CA LYS A 134 -5.16 -26.08 13.21
C LYS A 134 -4.41 -25.50 12.01
N GLY A 135 -4.93 -25.65 10.79
CA GLY A 135 -4.26 -25.17 9.58
C GLY A 135 -4.14 -23.64 9.53
N HIS A 136 -5.21 -22.93 9.89
CA HIS A 136 -5.17 -21.47 9.90
C HIS A 136 -4.26 -20.92 11.01
N ARG A 137 -4.26 -21.55 12.18
CA ARG A 137 -3.36 -21.20 13.28
C ARG A 137 -1.90 -21.44 12.91
N GLU A 138 -1.58 -22.54 12.24
CA GLU A 138 -0.21 -22.82 11.74
C GLU A 138 0.29 -21.72 10.79
N ASN A 139 -0.59 -21.15 9.95
CA ASN A 139 -0.26 -19.98 9.14
C ASN A 139 0.02 -18.73 9.99
N VAL A 140 -0.84 -18.44 10.97
CA VAL A 140 -0.68 -17.29 11.89
C VAL A 140 0.58 -17.40 12.74
N GLU A 141 0.97 -18.61 13.17
CA GLU A 141 2.18 -18.86 13.97
C GLU A 141 3.45 -19.02 13.10
N GLY A 142 3.29 -19.10 11.77
CA GLY A 142 4.37 -19.32 10.84
C GLY A 142 5.45 -18.24 10.89
N GLY A 143 6.65 -18.60 10.42
CA GLY A 143 7.83 -17.73 10.33
C GLY A 143 7.76 -16.66 9.23
N TYR A 144 6.57 -16.08 9.03
CA TYR A 144 6.29 -15.02 8.07
C TYR A 144 6.70 -13.64 8.60
N THR A 145 6.97 -12.72 7.68
CA THR A 145 7.47 -11.37 7.97
C THR A 145 6.52 -10.27 7.53
N HIS A 146 5.67 -10.55 6.54
CA HIS A 146 4.65 -9.62 6.06
C HIS A 146 3.30 -10.31 5.93
N PHE A 147 2.26 -9.49 5.91
CA PHE A 147 0.90 -9.94 5.65
C PHE A 147 0.17 -8.94 4.74
N GLY A 148 -0.91 -9.41 4.12
CA GLY A 148 -1.97 -8.60 3.55
C GLY A 148 -3.32 -9.15 3.97
N ILE A 149 -4.32 -8.29 3.96
CA ILE A 149 -5.69 -8.62 4.34
C ILE A 149 -6.64 -7.86 3.43
N SER A 150 -7.73 -8.51 3.04
CA SER A 150 -8.89 -7.84 2.49
C SER A 150 -10.16 -8.37 3.14
N VAL A 151 -11.12 -7.47 3.36
CA VAL A 151 -12.49 -7.78 3.76
C VAL A 151 -13.47 -7.12 2.80
N ARG A 152 -14.25 -7.91 2.08
CA ARG A 152 -15.27 -7.41 1.12
C ARG A 152 -16.63 -8.06 1.39
N GLN A 153 -17.70 -7.35 1.06
CA GLN A 153 -19.07 -7.79 1.32
C GLN A 153 -19.76 -8.21 0.03
N ASP A 154 -20.51 -9.31 0.08
CA ASP A 154 -21.51 -9.61 -0.96
C ASP A 154 -22.75 -8.71 -0.81
N GLU A 155 -23.67 -8.84 -1.78
CA GLU A 155 -24.96 -8.13 -1.79
C GLU A 155 -25.85 -8.41 -0.56
N ASN A 156 -25.60 -9.52 0.15
CA ASN A 156 -26.34 -9.93 1.34
C ASN A 156 -25.66 -9.43 2.64
N GLY A 157 -24.60 -8.64 2.51
CA GLY A 157 -23.83 -8.10 3.64
C GLY A 157 -22.96 -9.13 4.35
N LYS A 158 -22.64 -10.28 3.71
CA LYS A 158 -21.71 -11.25 4.26
C LYS A 158 -20.29 -10.89 3.87
N ASN A 159 -19.43 -10.79 4.88
CA ASN A 159 -18.01 -10.53 4.69
C ASN A 159 -17.28 -11.78 4.17
N TYR A 160 -16.44 -11.60 3.17
CA TYR A 160 -15.39 -12.50 2.71
C TYR A 160 -14.05 -11.97 3.20
N PHE A 161 -13.19 -12.87 3.67
CA PHE A 161 -11.89 -12.54 4.24
C PHE A 161 -10.83 -13.35 3.51
N THR A 162 -9.78 -12.68 3.07
CA THR A 162 -8.56 -13.31 2.59
C THR A 162 -7.38 -12.66 3.29
N ASN A 163 -6.58 -13.46 3.99
CA ASN A 163 -5.38 -13.03 4.70
C ASN A 163 -4.19 -13.82 4.16
N ILE A 164 -3.30 -13.12 3.47
CA ILE A 164 -2.08 -13.69 2.89
C ILE A 164 -0.88 -13.37 3.79
N PHE A 165 -0.01 -14.35 3.99
CA PHE A 165 1.26 -14.20 4.70
C PHE A 165 2.41 -14.52 3.78
N ILE A 166 3.51 -13.78 3.89
CA ILE A 166 4.75 -14.13 3.18
C ILE A 166 5.98 -14.07 4.07
N LYS A 167 7.01 -14.82 3.65
CA LYS A 167 8.37 -14.69 4.18
C LYS A 167 9.25 -14.00 3.15
N LYS A 168 9.81 -12.86 3.51
CA LYS A 168 10.93 -12.20 2.81
C LYS A 168 12.23 -12.43 3.59
#